data_AF-A0A392RHX3-F1
#
_entry.id   AF-A0A392RHX3-F1
#
_cell.length_a   1.000
_cell.length_b   1.000
_cell.length_c   1.000
_cell.angle_alpha   90.00
_cell.angle_beta   90.00
_cell.angle_gamma   90.00
#
_symmetry.space_group_name_H-M   'P 1'
#
loop_
_entity.id
_entity.type
_entity.pdbx_description
1 polymer ?
#
loop_
_entity_poly.entity_id
_entity_poly.type
_entity_poly.pdbx_seq_one_letter_code
_entity_poly.pdbx_strand_id
1 'polypeptide(L)' 'RFLGHVISSGGIVIDPSKVNVVLQWETLKSVIEIRSFMGSAGYYRRFIEGFSKLA' A
#
# COMPACT_ATOMS: atom_id res chain seq x y z
N ARG A 1 -8.77 10.45 -12.37
CA ARG A 1 -8.49 9.86 -11.04
C ARG A 1 -9.81 9.42 -10.43
N PHE A 2 -9.89 8.22 -9.83
CA PHE A 2 -11.09 7.70 -9.19
C PHE A 2 -10.70 6.75 -8.04
N LEU A 3 -11.25 6.94 -6.84
CA LEU A 3 -10.95 6.14 -5.64
C LEU A 3 -9.44 5.96 -5.34
N GLY A 4 -8.62 6.97 -5.62
CA GLY A 4 -7.16 6.89 -5.43
C GLY A 4 -6.40 6.17 -6.55
N HIS A 5 -7.08 5.84 -7.66
CA HIS A 5 -6.48 5.28 -8.86
C HIS A 5 -6.37 6.31 -9.98
N VAL A 6 -5.29 6.20 -10.74
CA VAL A 6 -5.09 6.82 -12.04
C VAL A 6 -5.48 5.80 -13.11
N ILE A 7 -6.61 6.06 -13.77
CA ILE A 7 -7.09 5.24 -14.89
C ILE A 7 -6.46 5.80 -16.17
N SER A 8 -5.74 4.96 -16.89
CA SER A 8 -5.06 5.30 -18.16
C SER A 8 -5.37 4.23 -19.23
N SER A 9 -5.01 4.48 -20.48
CA SER A 9 -5.16 3.51 -21.57
C SER A 9 -4.34 2.23 -21.35
N GLY A 10 -3.26 2.31 -20.56
CA GLY A 10 -2.44 1.16 -20.15
C GLY A 10 -2.98 0.39 -18.93
N GLY A 11 -4.11 0.82 -18.36
CA GLY A 11 -4.77 0.14 -17.23
C GLY A 11 -4.96 1.02 -15.99
N ILE A 12 -5.23 0.34 -14.88
CA ILE A 12 -5.45 0.94 -13.56
C ILE A 12 -4.12 0.97 -12.81
N VAL A 13 -3.58 2.17 -12.61
CA VAL A 13 -2.39 2.39 -11.80
C VAL A 13 -2.81 3.11 -10.54
N ILE A 14 -2.32 2.66 -9.38
CA ILE A 14 -2.61 3.38 -8.15
C ILE A 14 -1.85 4.69 -8.10
N ASP A 15 -2.43 5.73 -7.49
CA ASP A 15 -1.70 6.98 -7.32
C ASP A 15 -0.41 6.72 -6.51
N PRO A 16 0.78 7.04 -7.05
CA PRO A 16 2.06 6.81 -6.36
C PRO A 16 2.10 7.42 -4.96
N SER A 17 1.36 8.51 -4.75
CA SER A 17 1.23 9.17 -3.44
C SER A 17 0.66 8.24 -2.36
N LYS A 18 -0.22 7.31 -2.73
CA LYS A 18 -0.82 6.34 -1.79
C LYS A 18 0.14 5.20 -1.45
N VAL A 19 0.99 4.79 -2.40
CA VAL A 19 2.03 3.77 -2.18
C VAL A 19 3.16 4.34 -1.33
N ASN A 20 3.55 5.60 -1.58
CA ASN A 20 4.60 6.27 -0.81
C ASN A 20 4.27 6.36 0.69
N VAL A 21 3.00 6.54 1.06
CA VAL A 21 2.60 6.54 2.48
C VAL A 21 2.87 5.18 3.14
N VAL A 22 2.66 4.08 2.42
CA VAL A 22 2.96 2.73 2.91
C VAL A 22 4.47 2.49 2.98
N LEU A 23 5.24 3.04 2.04
CA LEU A 23 6.72 2.90 1.99
C LEU A 23 7.45 3.77 3.01
N GLN A 24 6.94 4.97 3.29
CA GLN A 24 7.54 5.91 4.25
C GLN A 24 7.07 5.69 5.69
N TRP A 25 6.32 4.61 5.94
CA TRP A 25 5.78 4.35 7.26
C TRP A 25 6.90 3.97 8.25
N GLU A 26 6.91 4.60 9.42
CA GLU A 26 7.89 4.30 10.46
C GLU A 26 7.71 2.88 11.01
N THR A 27 8.81 2.24 11.42
CA THR A 27 8.78 0.89 12.00
C THR A 27 7.92 0.88 13.26
N LEU A 28 6.75 0.25 13.17
CA LEU A 28 5.81 0.10 14.27
C LEU A 28 6.42 -0.77 15.38
N LYS A 29 6.25 -0.37 16.64
CA LYS A 29 6.91 -1.01 17.80
C LYS A 29 6.00 -2.02 18.51
N SER A 30 4.70 -2.04 18.18
CA SER A 30 3.71 -2.91 18.81
C SER A 30 3.04 -3.87 17.83
N VAL A 31 2.80 -5.10 18.28
CA VAL A 31 2.06 -6.14 17.52
C VAL A 31 0.66 -5.67 17.11
N ILE A 32 0.01 -4.83 17.93
CA ILE A 32 -1.33 -4.31 17.64
C ILE A 32 -1.28 -3.36 16.43
N GLU A 33 -0.30 -2.45 16.43
CA GLU A 33 -0.09 -1.50 15.35
C GLU A 33 0.26 -2.22 14.04
N ILE A 34 1.15 -3.22 14.11
CA ILE A 34 1.54 -4.04 12.96
C ILE A 34 0.31 -4.74 12.34
N ARG A 35 -0.57 -5.33 13.15
CA ARG A 35 -1.79 -6.00 12.64
C ARG A 35 -2.78 -5.01 12.03
N SER A 36 -3.00 -3.87 12.66
CA SER A 36 -3.85 -2.79 12.12
C SER A 36 -3.30 -2.24 10.80
N PHE A 37 -1.98 -2.08 10.71
CA PHE A 37 -1.30 -1.69 9.48
C PHE A 37 -1.44 -2.75 8.39
N MET A 38 -1.18 -4.03 8.68
CA MET A 38 -1.36 -5.10 7.69
C MET A 38 -2.80 -5.17 7.15
N GLY A 39 -3.80 -4.96 8.01
CA GLY A 39 -5.21 -4.86 7.59
C GLY A 39 -5.45 -3.71 6.61
N SER A 40 -4.82 -2.55 6.86
CA SER A 40 -4.93 -1.36 6.01
C SER A 40 -4.12 -1.48 4.71
N ALA A 41 -2.93 -2.07 4.79
CA ALA A 41 -1.98 -2.25 3.69
C ALA A 41 -2.43 -3.36 2.72
N GLY A 42 -3.31 -4.26 3.14
CA GLY A 42 -3.82 -5.37 2.34
C GLY A 42 -4.44 -4.92 1.00
N TYR A 43 -5.08 -3.76 0.96
CA TYR A 43 -5.62 -3.16 -0.27
C TYR A 43 -4.54 -2.87 -1.32
N TYR A 44 -3.34 -2.51 -0.87
CA TYR A 44 -2.23 -2.05 -1.71
C TYR A 44 -1.31 -3.18 -2.17
N ARG A 45 -1.46 -4.39 -1.60
CA ARG A 45 -0.67 -5.59 -1.90
C ARG A 45 -0.46 -5.84 -3.40
N ARG A 46 -1.50 -5.67 -4.23
CA ARG A 46 -1.43 -5.96 -5.67
C ARG A 46 -0.59 -4.95 -6.46
N PHE A 47 -0.28 -3.82 -5.83
CA PHE A 47 0.40 -2.68 -6.46
C PHE A 47 1.79 -2.43 -5.85
N ILE A 48 2.20 -3.21 -4.84
CA ILE A 48 3.51 -3.13 -4.20
C ILE A 48 4.29 -4.39 -4.58
N GLU A 49 5.34 -4.22 -5.39
CA GLU A 49 6.21 -5.31 -5.76
C GLU A 49 6.92 -5.88 -4.52
N GLY A 50 6.91 -7.21 -4.36
CA GLY A 50 7.57 -7.87 -3.24
C GLY A 50 6.86 -7.70 -1.89
N PHE A 51 5.62 -7.22 -1.83
CA PHE A 51 4.87 -7.03 -0.58
C PHE A 51 4.86 -8.28 0.34
N SER A 52 4.82 -9.48 -0.24
CA SER A 52 4.85 -10.74 0.52
C SER A 52 6.20 -11.06 1.17
N LYS A 53 7.29 -10.39 0.77
CA LYS A 53 8.63 -10.58 1.36
C LYS A 53 8.86 -9.70 2.61
N LEU A 54 7.94 -8.77 2.88
CA LEU A 54 7.98 -7.89 4.06
C LEU A 54 7.32 -8.53 5.30
N ALA A 55 6.78 -9.74 5.17
CA ALA A 55 6.10 -10.51 6.21
C ALA A 55 6.90 -11.73 6.63
#